data_AF-W8X460-F1
#
_entry.id   AF-W8X460-F1
#
_cell.length_a   1.000
_cell.length_b   1.000
_cell.length_c   1.000
_cell.angle_alpha   90.00
_cell.angle_beta   90.00
_cell.angle_gamma   90.00
#
_symmetry.space_group_name_H-M   'P 1'
#
loop_
_entity.id
_entity.type
_entity.pdbx_description
1 polymer ?
#
loop_
_entity_poly.entity_id
_entity_poly.type
_entity_poly.pdbx_seq_one_letter_code
_entity_poly.pdbx_strand_id
1 'polypeptide(L)'
;MDATVRSRLLEPGDMATPQRPVFALAVTQPKWVRVYVGEPDLGRVKPGQNARVTTDGAPDRSIEGKVGYISSVAEFTPKSVQTEELRTSLVYEVRVLVEDPHDVLRLGQPATVRLMAGAAQ
;
A
#
# COMPACT_ATOMS: atom_id res chain seq x y z
N MET A 1 -7.63 18.38 2.95
CA MET A 1 -7.58 16.91 2.99
C MET A 1 -9.00 16.44 2.80
N ASP A 2 -9.25 15.74 1.69
CA ASP A 2 -10.58 15.20 1.41
C ASP A 2 -10.68 13.80 2.01
N ALA A 3 -11.82 13.51 2.65
CA ALA A 3 -12.03 12.24 3.34
C ALA A 3 -13.51 11.87 3.35
N THR A 4 -13.80 10.57 3.34
CA THR A 4 -15.16 10.03 3.42
C THR A 4 -15.46 9.61 4.85
N VAL A 5 -16.67 9.90 5.34
CA VAL A 5 -17.12 9.42 6.65
C VAL A 5 -17.28 7.91 6.60
N ARG A 6 -16.48 7.19 7.38
CA ARG A 6 -16.56 5.72 7.51
C ARG A 6 -17.58 5.32 8.56
N SER A 7 -17.62 6.02 9.68
CA SER A 7 -18.61 5.81 10.71
C SER A 7 -18.88 7.09 11.49
N ARG A 8 -20.13 7.21 11.93
CA ARG A 8 -20.54 8.16 12.97
C ARG A 8 -20.49 7.41 14.30
N LEU A 9 -19.78 7.99 15.26
CA LEU A 9 -19.52 7.41 16.58
C LEU A 9 -20.36 8.05 17.68
N LEU A 10 -20.88 9.27 17.44
CA LEU A 10 -21.87 9.94 18.27
C LEU A 10 -23.05 10.43 17.41
N GLU A 11 -24.25 10.30 17.94
CA GLU A 11 -25.48 10.80 17.32
C GLU A 11 -25.95 12.12 17.97
N PRO A 12 -26.82 12.89 17.30
CA PRO A 12 -27.46 14.05 17.92
C PRO A 12 -28.15 13.67 19.23
N GLY A 13 -27.79 14.36 20.32
CA GLY A 13 -28.28 14.07 21.67
C GLY A 13 -27.24 13.41 22.58
N ASP A 14 -26.17 12.86 22.01
CA ASP A 14 -25.04 12.36 22.79
C ASP A 14 -24.21 13.50 23.39
N MET A 15 -23.64 13.25 24.57
CA MET A 15 -22.69 14.17 25.20
C MET A 15 -21.29 14.01 24.58
N ALA A 16 -20.84 15.05 23.87
CA ALA A 16 -19.49 15.10 23.31
C ALA A 16 -18.45 15.45 24.38
N THR A 17 -17.28 14.80 24.33
CA THR A 17 -16.12 15.13 25.17
C THR A 17 -14.85 15.16 24.33
N PRO A 18 -13.78 15.88 24.75
CA PRO A 18 -12.54 15.97 23.98
C PRO A 18 -11.85 14.63 23.70
N GLN A 19 -12.15 13.60 24.49
CA GLN A 19 -11.55 12.27 24.39
C GLN A 19 -12.37 11.31 23.51
N ARG A 20 -13.59 11.69 23.10
CA ARG A 20 -14.48 10.84 22.32
C ARG A 20 -14.58 11.36 20.88
N PRO A 21 -14.04 10.62 19.89
CA PRO A 21 -14.19 11.01 18.49
C PRO A 21 -15.67 10.93 18.06
N VAL A 22 -16.10 11.90 17.24
CA VAL A 22 -17.47 11.97 16.70
C VAL A 22 -17.63 11.18 15.41
N PHE A 23 -16.59 11.20 14.56
CA PHE A 23 -16.56 10.50 13.28
C PHE A 23 -15.24 9.76 13.10
N ALA A 24 -15.29 8.61 12.44
CA ALA A 24 -14.12 8.02 11.82
C ALA A 24 -14.11 8.41 10.33
N LEU A 25 -13.02 9.04 9.89
CA LEU A 25 -12.83 9.47 8.50
C LEU A 25 -11.82 8.55 7.80
N ALA A 26 -12.07 8.25 6.53
CA ALA A 26 -11.13 7.54 5.66
C ALA A 26 -10.58 8.52 4.62
N VAL A 27 -9.27 8.76 4.67
CA VAL A 27 -8.57 9.51 3.63
C VAL A 27 -8.43 8.59 2.41
N THR A 28 -8.98 9.01 1.29
CA THR A 28 -9.00 8.22 0.05
C THR A 28 -7.95 8.67 -0.95
N GLN A 29 -7.23 9.77 -0.71
CA GLN A 29 -6.17 10.27 -1.59
C GLN A 29 -5.01 10.92 -0.79
N PRO A 30 -3.75 10.71 -1.21
CA PRO A 30 -3.32 9.77 -2.24
C PRO A 30 -3.44 8.32 -1.75
N LYS A 31 -3.86 7.41 -2.64
CA LYS A 31 -3.79 5.97 -2.37
C LYS A 31 -2.38 5.48 -2.61
N TRP A 32 -2.03 4.38 -1.93
CA TRP A 32 -0.79 3.69 -2.15
C TRP A 32 -0.97 2.18 -1.99
N VAL A 33 -0.13 1.43 -2.70
CA VAL A 33 -0.07 -0.02 -2.59
C VAL A 33 1.19 -0.39 -1.82
N ARG A 34 1.02 -1.23 -0.81
CA ARG A 34 2.12 -1.83 -0.05
C ARG A 34 2.61 -3.08 -0.77
N VAL A 35 3.90 -3.12 -1.07
CA VAL A 35 4.56 -4.33 -1.57
C VAL A 35 5.83 -4.61 -0.78
N TYR A 36 6.27 -5.86 -0.83
CA TYR A 36 7.49 -6.31 -0.17
C TYR A 36 8.50 -6.74 -1.23
N VAL A 37 9.71 -6.19 -1.13
CA VAL A 37 10.81 -6.50 -2.05
C VAL A 37 11.88 -7.24 -1.26
N GLY A 38 12.36 -8.37 -1.78
CA GLY A 38 13.46 -9.10 -1.14
C GLY A 38 14.76 -8.30 -1.19
N GLU A 39 15.61 -8.47 -0.17
CA GLU A 39 16.94 -7.83 -0.10
C GLU A 39 17.75 -7.89 -1.43
N PRO A 40 17.82 -9.03 -2.16
CA PRO A 40 18.62 -9.10 -3.39
C PRO A 40 18.11 -8.21 -4.52
N ASP A 41 16.80 -7.92 -4.55
CA ASP A 41 16.17 -7.09 -5.57
C ASP A 41 16.08 -5.61 -5.16
N LEU A 42 16.38 -5.28 -3.90
CA LEU A 42 16.22 -3.92 -3.38
C LEU A 42 17.02 -2.89 -4.18
N GLY A 43 18.25 -3.23 -4.60
CA GLY A 43 19.11 -2.34 -5.40
C GLY A 43 18.53 -2.00 -6.79
N ARG A 44 17.53 -2.75 -7.26
CA ARG A 44 16.85 -2.51 -8.54
C ARG A 44 15.64 -1.58 -8.40
N VAL A 45 15.22 -1.29 -7.17
CA VAL A 45 14.07 -0.43 -6.87
C VAL A 45 14.57 0.95 -6.45
N LYS A 46 14.14 1.98 -7.17
CA LYS A 46 14.55 3.37 -6.92
C LYS A 46 13.34 4.24 -6.55
N PRO A 47 13.49 5.22 -5.64
CA PRO A 47 12.46 6.24 -5.44
C PRO A 47 12.12 6.95 -6.76
N GLY A 48 10.84 7.23 -6.99
CA GLY A 48 10.34 7.84 -8.21
C GLY A 48 10.19 6.90 -9.40
N GLN A 49 10.62 5.63 -9.30
CA GLN A 49 10.50 4.66 -10.37
C GLN A 49 9.02 4.41 -10.74
N ASN A 50 8.73 4.40 -12.04
CA ASN A 50 7.39 4.15 -12.55
C ASN A 50 6.96 2.71 -12.26
N ALA A 51 5.68 2.55 -11.96
CA ALA A 51 5.05 1.28 -11.67
C ALA A 51 3.67 1.20 -12.32
N ARG A 52 3.23 -0.02 -12.62
CA ARG A 52 1.84 -0.34 -12.98
C ARG A 52 1.23 -1.21 -11.91
N VAL A 53 0.03 -0.86 -11.49
CA VAL A 53 -0.73 -1.57 -10.48
C VAL A 53 -1.96 -2.20 -11.13
N THR A 54 -2.18 -3.48 -10.91
CA THR A 54 -3.38 -4.20 -11.37
C THR A 54 -4.05 -4.89 -10.18
N THR A 55 -5.33 -5.18 -10.29
CA THR A 55 -6.07 -5.99 -9.30
C THR A 55 -6.50 -7.31 -9.93
N ASP A 56 -6.71 -8.33 -9.11
CA ASP A 56 -7.06 -9.68 -9.60
C ASP A 56 -8.39 -9.69 -10.37
N GLY A 57 -9.32 -8.79 -10.01
CA GLY A 57 -10.61 -8.65 -10.69
C GLY A 57 -10.55 -7.88 -12.02
N ALA A 58 -9.44 -7.20 -12.32
CA ALA A 58 -9.28 -6.43 -13.55
C ALA A 58 -7.80 -6.40 -14.00
N PRO A 59 -7.24 -7.55 -14.42
CA PRO A 59 -5.82 -7.64 -14.80
C PRO A 59 -5.46 -6.78 -16.02
N ASP A 60 -6.41 -6.53 -16.92
CA ASP A 60 -6.21 -5.70 -18.12
C ASP A 60 -6.31 -4.19 -17.85
N ARG A 61 -6.72 -3.79 -16.64
CA ARG A 61 -6.84 -2.38 -16.24
C ARG A 61 -5.72 -2.02 -15.28
N SER A 62 -4.59 -1.61 -15.83
CA SER A 62 -3.48 -1.10 -15.02
C SER A 62 -3.67 0.36 -14.65
N ILE A 63 -3.33 0.69 -13.41
CA ILE A 63 -3.31 2.04 -12.86
C ILE A 63 -1.84 2.46 -12.76
N GLU A 64 -1.57 3.69 -13.18
CA GLU A 64 -0.22 4.23 -13.11
C GLU A 64 0.14 4.62 -11.68
N GLY A 65 1.42 4.43 -11.34
CA GLY A 65 1.94 4.78 -10.05
C GLY A 65 3.45 4.97 -10.06
N LYS A 66 3.98 5.40 -8.93
CA LYS A 66 5.40 5.63 -8.72
C LYS A 66 5.83 5.15 -7.34
N VAL A 67 7.06 4.66 -7.22
CA VAL A 67 7.66 4.34 -5.93
C VAL A 67 7.79 5.63 -5.11
N GLY A 68 6.96 5.78 -4.07
CA GLY A 68 6.94 6.95 -3.21
C GLY A 68 7.76 6.78 -1.93
N TYR A 69 7.97 5.53 -1.50
CA TYR A 69 8.72 5.23 -0.28
C TYR A 69 9.34 3.84 -0.35
N ILE A 70 10.54 3.72 0.20
CA ILE A 70 11.26 2.46 0.40
C ILE A 70 11.69 2.46 1.86
N SER A 71 11.30 1.44 2.62
CA SER A 71 11.70 1.30 4.02
C SER A 71 13.21 1.10 4.14
N SER A 72 13.83 1.75 5.12
CA SER A 72 15.22 1.49 5.53
C SER A 72 15.35 0.29 6.48
N VAL A 73 14.22 -0.22 6.97
CA VAL A 73 14.15 -1.33 7.94
C VAL A 73 13.61 -2.57 7.24
N ALA A 74 14.33 -3.67 7.36
CA ALA A 74 13.90 -4.97 6.89
C ALA A 74 12.89 -5.61 7.84
N GLU A 75 11.90 -6.30 7.27
CA GLU A 75 10.93 -7.15 7.94
C GLU A 75 11.21 -8.61 7.61
N PHE A 76 10.87 -9.52 8.53
CA PHE A 76 10.95 -10.96 8.28
C PHE A 76 9.67 -11.44 7.58
N THR A 77 9.77 -12.20 6.50
CA THR A 77 8.60 -12.91 5.97
C THR A 77 8.21 -14.06 6.89
N PRO A 78 7.01 -14.09 7.50
CA PRO A 78 6.55 -15.28 8.18
C PRO A 78 6.15 -16.32 7.13
N LYS A 79 6.90 -17.43 7.03
CA LYS A 79 6.47 -18.63 6.29
C LYS A 79 6.10 -19.72 7.30
N SER A 80 4.95 -20.37 7.10
CA SER A 80 4.55 -21.55 7.85
C SER A 80 5.52 -22.69 7.53
N VAL A 81 6.26 -23.12 8.56
CA VAL A 81 7.31 -24.14 8.53
C VAL A 81 6.72 -25.54 8.39
N GLN A 82 7.26 -26.35 7.48
CA GLN A 82 7.02 -27.80 7.43
C GLN A 82 8.28 -28.64 7.13
N THR A 83 9.44 -28.02 6.94
CA THR A 83 10.75 -28.71 6.83
C THR A 83 11.89 -27.82 7.36
N GLU A 84 13.02 -28.46 7.71
CA GLU A 84 14.13 -27.98 8.55
C GLU A 84 14.97 -26.81 7.98
N GLU A 85 14.77 -26.41 6.71
CA GLU A 85 15.42 -25.22 6.14
C GLU A 85 14.60 -23.96 6.43
N LEU A 86 14.89 -23.34 7.58
CA LEU A 86 14.40 -22.02 7.99
C LEU A 86 14.47 -21.00 6.83
N ARG A 87 13.32 -20.41 6.48
CA ARG A 87 13.23 -19.31 5.48
C ARG A 87 12.94 -17.96 6.15
N THR A 88 13.93 -17.39 6.83
CA THR A 88 13.93 -15.97 7.19
C THR A 88 14.58 -15.16 6.07
N SER A 89 13.83 -14.89 4.99
CA SER A 89 14.27 -13.91 3.98
C SER A 89 13.90 -12.51 4.47
N LEU A 90 14.87 -11.59 4.43
CA LEU A 90 14.62 -10.17 4.69
C LEU A 90 13.85 -9.56 3.51
N VAL A 91 12.78 -8.85 3.84
CA VAL A 91 12.00 -8.06 2.87
C VAL A 91 11.88 -6.62 3.32
N TYR A 92 11.76 -5.72 2.37
CA TYR A 92 11.63 -4.28 2.61
C TYR A 92 10.28 -3.81 2.12
N GLU A 93 9.55 -3.07 2.96
CA GLU A 93 8.30 -2.42 2.55
C GLU A 93 8.59 -1.33 1.51
N VAL A 94 7.90 -1.40 0.38
CA VAL A 94 7.89 -0.38 -0.66
C VAL A 94 6.45 0.09 -0.84
N ARG A 95 6.25 1.41 -0.87
CA ARG A 95 4.95 2.02 -1.16
C ARG A 95 4.95 2.60 -2.56
N VAL A 96 4.03 2.12 -3.37
CA VAL A 96 3.74 2.69 -4.69
C VAL A 96 2.56 3.63 -4.56
N LEU A 97 2.81 4.92 -4.74
CA LEU A 97 1.76 5.93 -4.86
C LEU A 97 1.03 5.70 -6.18
N VAL A 98 -0.30 5.68 -6.15
CA VAL A 98 -1.12 5.40 -7.34
C VAL A 98 -1.98 6.61 -7.71
N GLU A 99 -2.05 6.87 -9.00
CA GLU A 99 -2.90 7.91 -9.59
C GLU A 99 -4.25 7.27 -9.92
N ASP A 100 -5.16 7.26 -8.95
CA ASP A 100 -6.49 6.66 -9.06
C ASP A 100 -7.61 7.74 -9.07
N PRO A 101 -7.75 8.54 -10.14
CA PRO A 101 -8.74 9.60 -10.22
C PRO A 101 -10.18 9.08 -10.29
N HIS A 102 -10.37 7.81 -10.67
CA HIS A 102 -11.68 7.18 -10.84
C HIS A 102 -12.11 6.34 -9.62
N ASP A 103 -11.35 6.38 -8.52
CA ASP A 103 -11.62 5.62 -7.29
C ASP A 103 -11.80 4.11 -7.51
N VAL A 104 -11.05 3.52 -8.45
CA VAL A 104 -11.21 2.10 -8.80
C VAL A 104 -10.56 1.15 -7.79
N LEU A 105 -9.53 1.58 -7.06
CA LEU A 105 -8.87 0.77 -6.04
C LEU A 105 -9.59 0.87 -4.70
N ARG A 106 -9.88 -0.28 -4.09
CA ARG A 106 -10.47 -0.33 -2.74
C ARG A 106 -9.39 -0.52 -1.69
N LEU A 107 -9.59 0.11 -0.53
CA LEU A 107 -8.67 -0.04 0.60
C LEU A 107 -8.67 -1.49 1.09
N GLY A 108 -7.47 -2.07 1.24
CA GLY A 108 -7.28 -3.47 1.62
C GLY A 108 -7.41 -4.48 0.47
N GLN A 109 -7.69 -4.03 -0.76
CA GLN A 109 -7.76 -4.91 -1.92
C GLN A 109 -6.37 -5.44 -2.28
N PRO A 110 -6.23 -6.76 -2.55
CA PRO A 110 -5.00 -7.31 -3.12
C PRO A 110 -4.70 -6.69 -4.48
N ALA A 111 -3.43 -6.36 -4.71
CA ALA A 111 -2.97 -5.77 -5.95
C ALA A 111 -1.61 -6.34 -6.34
N THR A 112 -1.37 -6.42 -7.64
CA THR A 112 -0.09 -6.79 -8.22
C THR A 112 0.60 -5.52 -8.73
N VAL A 113 1.87 -5.35 -8.37
CA VAL A 113 2.69 -4.23 -8.83
C VAL A 113 3.75 -4.75 -9.80
N ARG A 114 3.86 -4.11 -10.97
CA ARG A 114 4.96 -4.29 -11.91
C ARG A 114 5.77 -3.00 -11.95
N LEU A 115 7.00 -3.07 -11.44
CA LEU A 115 7.96 -1.97 -11.55
C LEU A 115 8.50 -1.92 -12.98
N MET A 116 8.51 -0.74 -13.58
CA MET A 116 9.13 -0.54 -14.88
C MET A 116 10.63 -0.44 -14.71
N ALA A 117 11.41 -1.13 -15.54
CA ALA A 117 12.86 -0.98 -15.53
C ALA A 117 13.20 0.50 -15.72
N GLY A 118 13.85 1.11 -14.74
CA GLY A 118 14.38 2.47 -14.90
C GLY A 118 15.39 2.43 -16.04
N ALA A 119 15.29 3.38 -16.98
CA ALA A 119 16.37 3.58 -17.94
C ALA A 119 17.68 3.68 -17.15
N ALA A 120 18.61 2.78 -17.43
CA ALA A 120 19.96 2.91 -16.90
C ALA A 120 20.50 4.23 -17.45
N GLN A 121 20.70 5.20 -16.56
CA GLN A 121 21.49 6.38 -16.84
C GLN A 121 22.84 6.16 -16.19
#